data_AF-A0A8T5Y1B9-F1
#
_entry.id   AF-A0A8T5Y1B9-F1
#
_cell.length_a   1.000
_cell.length_b   1.000
_cell.length_c   1.000
_cell.angle_alpha   90.00
_cell.angle_beta   90.00
_cell.angle_gamma   90.00
#
_symmetry.space_group_name_H-M   'P 1'
#
loop_
_entity.id
_entity.type
_entity.pdbx_description
1 polymer ?
#
loop_
_entity_poly.entity_id
_entity_poly.type
_entity_poly.pdbx_seq_one_letter_code
_entity_poly.pdbx_strand_id
1 'polypeptide(L)'
;MKIGRKIVEKPWGTEEWIAHNEFYVLRILNIKKGARVSLQYHEQKVESLYIDKGSAIYTFQRPGGEVEERIIKAGDILEHRPYEIHREEALEDMRIIEVSTPEIDDIIRLDDDYGRKS
;
A
#
# COMPACT_ATOMS: atom_id res chain seq x y z
N MET A 1 -23.31 -12.04 12.41
CA MET A 1 -23.58 -10.80 11.64
C MET A 1 -22.67 -10.81 10.42
N LYS A 2 -23.19 -10.69 9.19
CA LYS A 2 -22.35 -10.49 7.99
C LYS A 2 -22.10 -8.99 7.86
N ILE A 3 -20.84 -8.58 7.78
CA ILE A 3 -20.47 -7.19 7.45
C ILE A 3 -20.19 -7.10 5.94
N GLY A 4 -20.63 -6.00 5.32
CA GLY A 4 -20.37 -5.74 3.90
C GLY A 4 -19.01 -5.06 3.71
N ARG A 5 -18.39 -5.24 2.54
CA ARG A 5 -17.18 -4.51 2.14
C ARG A 5 -17.52 -3.24 1.37
N LYS A 6 -16.73 -2.18 1.51
CA LYS A 6 -16.77 -0.98 0.65
C LYS A 6 -15.68 -1.09 -0.41
N ILE A 7 -16.03 -0.88 -1.68
CA ILE A 7 -15.05 -0.86 -2.78
C ILE A 7 -14.82 0.59 -3.20
N VAL A 8 -13.55 0.99 -3.34
CA VAL A 8 -13.14 2.31 -3.80
C VAL A 8 -12.28 2.14 -5.04
N GLU A 9 -12.72 2.73 -6.15
CA GLU A 9 -11.93 2.78 -7.39
C GLU A 9 -10.72 3.71 -7.22
N LYS A 10 -9.58 3.27 -7.72
CA LYS A 10 -8.32 4.02 -7.74
C LYS A 10 -7.76 4.02 -9.16
N PRO A 11 -6.99 5.05 -9.56
CA PRO A 11 -6.39 5.08 -10.89
C PRO A 11 -5.52 3.86 -11.22
N TRP A 12 -4.88 3.28 -10.19
CA TRP A 12 -4.05 2.08 -10.29
C TRP A 12 -4.81 0.74 -10.13
N GLY A 13 -6.11 0.77 -9.81
CA GLY A 13 -6.89 -0.44 -9.48
C GLY A 13 -8.01 -0.18 -8.48
N THR A 14 -8.10 -0.98 -7.41
CA THR A 14 -9.17 -0.82 -6.40
C THR A 14 -8.68 -1.08 -4.98
N GLU A 15 -9.37 -0.47 -4.02
CA GLU A 15 -9.28 -0.80 -2.60
C GLU A 15 -10.60 -1.41 -2.13
N GLU A 16 -10.54 -2.59 -1.54
CA GLU A 16 -11.65 -3.16 -0.78
C GLU A 16 -11.43 -2.95 0.70
N TRP A 17 -12.31 -2.19 1.33
CA TRP A 17 -12.29 -1.89 2.76
C TRP A 17 -13.12 -2.94 3.50
N ILE A 18 -12.44 -3.78 4.27
CA ILE A 18 -13.02 -4.90 5.01
C ILE A 18 -13.33 -4.49 6.45
N ALA A 19 -12.44 -3.72 7.08
CA ALA A 19 -12.64 -3.16 8.41
C ALA A 19 -12.04 -1.75 8.48
N HIS A 20 -12.71 -0.87 9.22
CA HIS A 20 -12.21 0.45 9.59
C HIS A 20 -12.88 0.83 10.91
N ASN A 21 -12.08 0.92 11.97
CA ASN A 21 -12.49 1.31 13.31
C ASN A 21 -11.35 2.07 14.00
N GLU A 22 -11.53 2.43 15.27
CA GLU A 22 -10.55 3.20 16.06
C GLU A 22 -9.24 2.45 16.38
N PHE A 23 -9.14 1.16 16.07
CA PHE A 23 -7.97 0.34 16.36
C PHE A 23 -7.20 -0.07 15.11
N TYR A 24 -7.90 -0.37 14.02
CA TYR A 24 -7.27 -0.86 12.80
C TYR A 24 -8.11 -0.65 11.54
N VAL A 25 -7.41 -0.75 10.42
CA VAL A 25 -7.98 -0.84 9.08
C VAL A 25 -7.49 -2.14 8.45
N LEU A 26 -8.39 -2.83 7.77
CA LEU A 26 -8.07 -3.98 6.92
C LEU A 26 -8.55 -3.68 5.51
N ARG A 27 -7.62 -3.68 4.56
CA ARG A 27 -7.87 -3.45 3.14
C ARG A 27 -7.32 -4.57 2.29
N ILE A 28 -7.97 -4.81 1.16
CA ILE A 28 -7.42 -5.59 0.05
C ILE A 28 -7.18 -4.61 -1.09
N LEU A 29 -5.93 -4.44 -1.50
CA LEU A 29 -5.55 -3.61 -2.62
C LEU A 29 -5.40 -4.51 -3.84
N ASN A 30 -6.11 -4.19 -4.92
CA ASN A 30 -5.92 -4.83 -6.22
C ASN A 30 -5.25 -3.82 -7.14
N ILE A 31 -4.01 -4.10 -7.56
CA ILE A 31 -3.22 -3.21 -8.41
C ILE A 31 -3.10 -3.86 -9.79
N LYS A 32 -3.42 -3.12 -10.85
CA LYS A 32 -3.35 -3.61 -12.23
C LYS A 32 -1.89 -3.71 -12.68
N LYS A 33 -1.58 -4.70 -13.52
CA LYS A 33 -0.27 -4.82 -14.17
C LYS A 33 0.18 -3.50 -14.80
N GLY A 34 1.42 -3.11 -14.53
CA GLY A 34 2.05 -1.88 -15.03
C GLY A 34 1.63 -0.61 -14.30
N ALA A 35 0.70 -0.69 -13.35
CA ALA A 35 0.35 0.42 -12.48
C ALA A 35 1.18 0.40 -11.21
N ARG A 36 1.37 1.57 -10.61
CA ARG A 36 2.04 1.74 -9.32
C ARG A 36 1.25 2.66 -8.40
N VAL A 37 1.38 2.43 -7.09
CA VAL A 37 0.89 3.40 -6.10
C VAL A 37 1.78 4.64 -6.08
N SER A 38 1.40 5.65 -5.29
CA SER A 38 2.25 6.83 -5.09
C SER A 38 3.55 6.42 -4.40
N LEU A 39 4.66 7.08 -4.70
CA LEU A 39 5.82 7.06 -3.80
C LEU A 39 5.43 7.88 -2.57
N GLN A 40 5.47 7.28 -1.39
CA GLN A 40 4.86 7.89 -0.21
C GLN A 40 5.54 7.48 1.09
N TYR A 41 5.21 8.20 2.16
CA TYR A 41 5.49 7.80 3.54
C TYR A 41 4.34 8.24 4.47
N HIS A 42 4.43 7.83 5.73
CA HIS A 42 3.48 8.16 6.80
C HIS A 42 4.22 8.78 7.98
N GLU A 43 3.60 9.70 8.74
CA GLU A 43 4.21 10.29 9.94
C GLU A 43 3.87 9.53 11.23
N GLN A 44 2.75 8.81 11.25
CA GLN A 44 2.20 8.11 12.41
C GLN A 44 1.78 6.67 12.08
N LYS A 45 1.19 6.47 10.90
CA LYS A 45 0.61 5.20 10.50
C LYS A 45 1.67 4.10 10.38
N VAL A 46 1.30 2.90 10.83
CA VAL A 46 2.07 1.67 10.60
C VAL A 46 1.23 0.73 9.76
N GLU A 47 1.84 0.14 8.74
CA GLU A 47 1.19 -0.80 7.83
C GLU A 47 1.94 -2.14 7.79
N SER A 48 1.20 -3.23 7.71
CA SER A 48 1.70 -4.57 7.45
C SER A 48 0.99 -5.14 6.23
N LEU A 49 1.77 -5.52 5.22
CA LEU A 49 1.27 -5.96 3.93
C LEU A 49 1.67 -7.42 3.70
N TYR A 50 0.70 -8.24 3.35
CA TYR A 50 0.92 -9.58 2.84
C TYR A 50 0.64 -9.60 1.33
N ILE A 51 1.64 -9.99 0.54
CA ILE A 51 1.47 -10.12 -0.90
C ILE A 51 0.76 -11.44 -1.16
N ASP A 52 -0.53 -11.38 -1.48
CA ASP A 52 -1.35 -12.57 -1.64
C ASP A 52 -1.30 -13.12 -3.08
N LYS A 53 -1.16 -12.23 -4.08
CA LYS A 53 -1.03 -12.61 -5.49
C LYS A 53 -0.17 -11.62 -6.27
N GLY A 54 0.54 -12.12 -7.28
CA GLY A 54 1.28 -11.32 -8.25
C GLY A 54 2.70 -11.00 -7.79
N SER A 55 3.30 -10.02 -8.44
CA SER A 55 4.64 -9.52 -8.12
C SER A 55 4.77 -8.04 -8.43
N ALA A 56 5.71 -7.37 -7.77
CA ALA A 56 5.98 -5.95 -7.95
C ALA A 56 7.46 -5.62 -7.81
N ILE A 57 7.87 -4.51 -8.42
CA ILE A 57 9.06 -3.77 -7.99
C ILE A 57 8.66 -3.00 -6.73
N TYR A 58 9.43 -3.19 -5.67
CA TYR A 58 9.27 -2.51 -4.40
C TYR A 58 10.44 -1.55 -4.20
N THR A 59 10.17 -0.26 -4.27
CA THR A 59 11.12 0.81 -3.93
C THR A 59 10.95 1.12 -2.45
N PHE A 60 12.05 1.17 -1.70
CA PHE A 60 12.02 1.40 -0.25
C PHE A 60 13.23 2.19 0.24
N GLN A 61 13.03 3.04 1.23
CA GLN A 61 14.11 3.76 1.89
C GLN A 61 13.78 3.96 3.37
N ARG A 62 14.72 3.57 4.24
CA ARG A 62 14.66 3.88 5.67
C ARG A 62 15.05 5.34 5.92
N PRO A 63 14.61 5.95 7.04
CA PRO A 63 15.08 7.28 7.43
C PRO A 63 16.61 7.37 7.47
N GLY A 64 17.18 8.26 6.64
CA GLY A 64 18.63 8.45 6.50
C GLY A 64 19.39 7.32 5.78
N GLY A 65 18.69 6.31 5.26
CA GLY A 65 19.26 5.24 4.46
C GLY A 65 19.30 5.56 2.96
N GLU A 66 19.85 4.63 2.18
CA GLU A 66 19.81 4.68 0.71
C GLU A 66 18.49 4.11 0.18
N VAL A 67 18.16 4.46 -1.07
CA VAL A 67 17.01 3.88 -1.77
C VAL A 67 17.37 2.47 -2.24
N GLU A 68 16.54 1.51 -1.89
CA GLU A 68 16.65 0.11 -2.29
C GLU A 68 15.49 -0.25 -3.24
N GLU A 69 15.77 -1.08 -4.23
CA GLU A 69 14.74 -1.70 -5.07
C GLU A 69 14.88 -3.22 -5.04
N ARG A 70 13.75 -3.92 -4.91
CA ARG A 70 13.70 -5.38 -4.95
C ARG A 70 12.41 -5.89 -5.56
N ILE A 71 12.43 -7.13 -6.04
CA ILE A 71 11.21 -7.81 -6.47
C ILE A 71 10.55 -8.47 -5.27
N ILE A 72 9.26 -8.18 -5.08
CA ILE A 72 8.39 -8.84 -4.13
C ILE A 72 7.36 -9.70 -4.89
N LYS A 73 6.91 -10.79 -4.28
CA LYS A 73 5.97 -11.74 -4.88
C LYS A 73 5.04 -12.34 -3.84
N ALA A 74 4.04 -13.09 -4.32
CA ALA A 74 3.12 -13.83 -3.47
C ALA A 74 3.84 -14.62 -2.36
N GLY A 75 3.39 -14.44 -1.13
CA GLY A 75 3.99 -15.01 0.08
C GLY A 75 4.91 -14.07 0.86
N ASP A 76 5.42 -13.00 0.24
CA ASP A 76 6.26 -12.03 0.92
C ASP A 76 5.44 -11.14 1.88
N ILE A 77 6.11 -10.64 2.91
CA ILE A 77 5.54 -9.77 3.94
C ILE A 77 6.37 -8.49 4.01
N LEU A 78 5.69 -7.36 4.03
CA LEU A 78 6.28 -6.04 4.20
C LEU A 78 5.71 -5.37 5.45
N GLU A 79 6.49 -4.46 6.00
CA GLU A 79 6.08 -3.55 7.05
C GLU A 79 6.54 -2.15 6.64
N HIS A 80 5.62 -1.18 6.70
CA HIS A 80 5.93 0.23 6.51
C HIS A 80 5.76 0.94 7.84
N ARG A 81 6.87 1.46 8.38
CA ARG A 81 6.89 2.27 9.59
C ARG A 81 6.91 3.76 9.24
N PRO A 82 6.60 4.63 10.21
CA PRO A 82 6.71 6.07 10.00
C PRO A 82 8.04 6.49 9.41
N TYR A 83 7.97 7.42 8.45
CA TYR A 83 9.09 7.98 7.68
C TYR A 83 9.84 7.00 6.77
N GLU A 84 9.36 5.76 6.62
CA GLU A 84 9.86 4.86 5.59
C GLU A 84 9.17 5.17 4.26
N ILE A 85 9.98 5.58 3.28
CA ILE A 85 9.50 5.84 1.92
C ILE A 85 9.33 4.50 1.21
N HIS A 86 8.18 4.30 0.58
CA HIS A 86 7.87 3.05 -0.09
C HIS A 86 7.01 3.25 -1.35
N ARG A 87 7.09 2.30 -2.29
CA ARG A 87 6.25 2.22 -3.49
C ARG A 87 6.22 0.80 -4.04
N GLU A 88 5.03 0.33 -4.39
CA GLU A 88 4.82 -0.90 -5.17
C GLU A 88 4.43 -0.58 -6.62
N GLU A 89 5.19 -1.10 -7.57
CA GLU A 89 4.90 -1.10 -9.01
C GLU A 89 4.62 -2.52 -9.50
N ALA A 90 3.38 -2.78 -9.89
CA ALA A 90 2.90 -4.12 -10.18
C ALA A 90 3.43 -4.64 -11.53
N LEU A 91 4.17 -5.76 -11.50
CA LEU A 91 4.67 -6.45 -12.70
C LEU A 91 3.60 -7.37 -13.32
N GLU A 92 2.63 -7.78 -12.51
CA GLU A 92 1.45 -8.57 -12.84
C GLU A 92 0.25 -7.98 -12.10
N ASP A 93 -0.98 -8.41 -12.44
CA ASP A 93 -2.12 -8.07 -11.58
C ASP A 93 -1.87 -8.60 -10.17
N MET A 94 -1.88 -7.68 -9.20
CA MET A 94 -1.38 -7.91 -7.86
C MET A 94 -2.51 -7.73 -6.85
N ARG A 95 -2.50 -8.57 -5.81
CA ARG A 95 -3.38 -8.46 -4.65
C ARG A 95 -2.57 -8.40 -3.38
N ILE A 96 -2.78 -7.36 -2.59
CA ILE A 96 -2.15 -7.14 -1.30
C ILE A 96 -3.23 -7.14 -0.23
N ILE A 97 -3.00 -7.86 0.86
CA ILE A 97 -3.80 -7.76 2.09
C ILE A 97 -3.03 -6.84 3.04
N GLU A 98 -3.59 -5.70 3.35
CA GLU A 98 -2.99 -4.67 4.20
C GLU A 98 -3.76 -4.54 5.50
N VAL A 99 -3.04 -4.59 6.62
CA VAL A 99 -3.54 -4.17 7.93
C VAL A 99 -2.75 -2.95 8.36
N SER A 100 -3.44 -1.93 8.85
CA SER A 100 -2.79 -0.74 9.38
C SER A 100 -3.43 -0.24 10.67
N THR A 101 -2.73 0.66 11.33
CA THR A 101 -3.31 1.58 12.33
C THR A 101 -4.34 2.52 11.66
N PRO A 102 -5.22 3.19 12.43
CA PRO A 102 -6.42 3.85 11.90
C PRO A 102 -6.19 5.22 11.23
N GLU A 103 -4.95 5.71 11.16
CA GLU A 103 -4.60 7.02 10.60
C GLU A 103 -4.67 7.04 9.06
N ILE A 104 -5.86 6.86 8.50
CA ILE A 104 -6.08 6.66 7.04
C ILE A 104 -5.68 7.86 6.18
N ASP A 105 -5.72 9.06 6.74
CA ASP A 105 -5.40 10.32 6.06
C ASP A 105 -3.92 10.70 6.21
N ASP A 106 -3.15 9.94 6.99
CA ASP A 106 -1.71 10.12 7.14
C ASP A 106 -1.00 9.51 5.94
N ILE A 107 -0.92 10.27 4.84
CA ILE A 107 -0.29 9.84 3.59
C ILE A 107 0.37 11.03 2.90
N ILE A 108 1.70 11.05 2.91
CA ILE A 108 2.48 12.10 2.27
C ILE A 108 3.04 11.55 0.96
N ARG A 109 2.56 12.11 -0.17
CA ARG A 109 2.98 11.70 -1.50
C ARG A 109 4.20 12.50 -1.94
N LEU A 110 5.25 11.79 -2.33
CA LEU A 110 6.48 12.34 -2.92
C LEU A 110 6.43 12.34 -4.45
N ASP A 111 5.79 11.33 -5.04
CA ASP A 111 5.57 11.21 -6.48
C ASP A 111 4.24 10.49 -6.74
N ASP A 112 3.45 10.99 -7.70
CA ASP A 112 2.14 10.44 -8.05
C ASP A 112 1.85 10.59 -9.55
N ASP A 113 1.73 9.46 -10.24
CA ASP A 113 1.49 9.41 -11.69
C ASP A 113 0.10 9.94 -12.10
N TYR A 114 -0.80 10.16 -11.14
CA TYR A 114 -2.21 10.45 -11.38
C TYR A 114 -2.62 11.86 -10.90
N GLY A 115 -1.66 12.68 -10.47
CA GLY A 115 -1.89 14.07 -10.05
C GLY A 115 -2.71 14.23 -8.77
N ARG A 116 -2.79 13.19 -7.92
CA ARG A 116 -3.49 13.25 -6.63
C ARG A 116 -2.68 14.10 -5.65
N LYS A 117 -3.34 15.03 -4.97
CA LYS A 117 -2.71 15.86 -3.94
C LYS A 117 -2.56 15.09 -2.63
N SER A 118 -1.52 15.41 -1.86
CA SER A 118 -1.39 15.10 -0.43
C SER A 118 -2.35 15.96 0.37
#